data_AF-A0A924K361-F1
#
_entry.id   AF-A0A924K361-F1
#
_cell.length_a   1.000
_cell.length_b   1.000
_cell.length_c   1.000
_cell.angle_alpha   90.00
_cell.angle_beta   90.00
_cell.angle_gamma   90.00
#
_symmetry.space_group_name_H-M   'P 1'
#
loop_
_entity.id
_entity.type
_entity.pdbx_description
1 polymer ?
#
loop_
_entity_poly.entity_id
_entity_poly.type
_entity_poly.pdbx_seq_one_letter_code
_entity_poly.pdbx_strand_id
1 'polypeptide(L)'
;MFDPFGDYATAGYLRNVAAEKDLQLVKIAEHQLFRAQLAEAFAYLQKRKPISYRDFLKVHEILFGGLYPWAGKDRAQLLPDRAVAKGEVFLAHPQDCKRAVDEALSQVQGKGQIANRPGFVMGLFAYGHPCLDGNGRTMLVVHAELCFRAGISIDWTQTSKDSYLQALTREIESPNDGHLDVYLKPFIRDKVPRDAWIATIGDLSGLDGSNAGEEVAVSYADPAVAQHYREFERRRNYKLSDT
;
A
#
# COMPACT_ATOMS: atom_id res chain seq x y z
N MET A 1 20.65 -4.59 5.41
CA MET A 1 20.26 -4.18 4.05
C MET A 1 19.19 -5.13 3.58
N PHE A 2 18.04 -4.61 3.14
CA PHE A 2 16.95 -5.42 2.62
C PHE A 2 17.30 -5.88 1.20
N ASP A 3 17.61 -7.16 1.02
CA ASP A 3 17.91 -7.80 -0.26
C ASP A 3 17.05 -9.06 -0.44
N PRO A 4 15.78 -8.91 -0.84
CA PRO A 4 14.87 -10.03 -1.00
C PRO A 4 15.28 -10.99 -2.12
N PHE A 5 16.06 -10.53 -3.10
CA PHE A 5 16.42 -11.30 -4.29
C PHE A 5 17.78 -11.98 -4.19
N GLY A 6 18.62 -11.55 -3.25
CA GLY A 6 19.99 -12.07 -3.08
C GLY A 6 20.93 -11.67 -4.20
N ASP A 7 20.60 -10.63 -4.96
CA ASP A 7 21.32 -10.19 -6.15
C ASP A 7 21.82 -8.73 -6.05
N TYR A 8 21.88 -8.16 -4.85
CA TYR A 8 22.35 -6.78 -4.64
C TYR A 8 23.69 -6.47 -5.33
N ALA A 9 24.63 -7.42 -5.31
CA ALA A 9 25.95 -7.25 -5.90
C ALA A 9 25.90 -6.95 -7.41
N THR A 10 24.95 -7.53 -8.14
CA THR A 10 24.82 -7.44 -9.60
C THR A 10 23.65 -6.56 -10.06
N ALA A 11 22.55 -6.51 -9.29
CA ALA A 11 21.31 -5.83 -9.64
C ALA A 11 21.01 -4.59 -8.78
N GLY A 12 21.89 -4.25 -7.84
CA GLY A 12 21.74 -3.08 -6.97
C GLY A 12 20.63 -3.22 -5.93
N TYR A 13 20.26 -2.11 -5.30
CA TYR A 13 19.19 -2.09 -4.30
C TYR A 13 17.84 -2.43 -4.95
N LEU A 14 17.16 -3.44 -4.40
CA LEU A 14 15.84 -3.93 -4.84
C LEU A 14 15.74 -4.29 -6.33
N ARG A 15 16.84 -4.70 -6.98
CA ARG A 15 16.85 -5.05 -8.41
C ARG A 15 16.22 -3.94 -9.25
N ASN A 16 16.85 -2.76 -9.27
CA ASN A 16 16.39 -1.64 -10.10
C ASN A 16 17.04 -1.69 -11.50
N VAL A 17 16.42 -1.04 -12.49
CA VAL A 17 16.86 -1.07 -13.90
C VAL A 17 18.28 -0.56 -14.13
N ALA A 18 18.77 0.32 -13.25
CA ALA A 18 20.11 0.92 -13.35
C ALA A 18 21.18 0.13 -12.59
N ALA A 19 20.80 -0.93 -11.87
CA ALA A 19 21.63 -1.63 -10.90
C ALA A 19 22.27 -0.69 -9.84
N GLU A 20 21.60 0.43 -9.55
CA GLU A 20 22.07 1.43 -8.58
C GLU A 20 22.06 0.83 -7.16
N LYS A 21 23.15 1.07 -6.42
CA LYS A 21 23.41 0.50 -5.10
C LYS A 21 23.17 1.51 -3.99
N ASP A 22 23.27 2.81 -4.28
CA ASP A 22 23.00 3.88 -3.35
C ASP A 22 21.49 3.98 -3.08
N LEU A 23 21.10 3.65 -1.85
CA LEU A 23 19.72 3.70 -1.40
C LEU A 23 19.09 5.08 -1.59
N GLN A 24 19.83 6.16 -1.31
CA GLN A 24 19.29 7.51 -1.39
C GLN A 24 19.02 7.89 -2.85
N LEU A 25 19.92 7.54 -3.76
CA LEU A 25 19.71 7.77 -5.19
C LEU A 25 18.50 6.99 -5.72
N VAL A 26 18.34 5.72 -5.32
CA VAL A 26 17.16 4.93 -5.70
C VAL A 26 15.88 5.54 -5.15
N LYS A 27 15.84 5.98 -3.88
CA LYS A 27 14.65 6.61 -3.28
C LYS A 27 14.30 7.95 -3.91
N ILE A 28 15.29 8.77 -4.27
CA ILE A 28 15.05 10.00 -5.04
C ILE A 28 14.44 9.66 -6.41
N ALA A 29 15.04 8.73 -7.16
CA ALA A 29 14.54 8.34 -8.48
C ALA A 29 13.11 7.76 -8.40
N GLU A 30 12.85 6.92 -7.40
CA GLU A 30 11.54 6.32 -7.13
C GLU A 30 10.47 7.38 -6.84
N HIS A 31 10.79 8.38 -6.02
CA HIS A 31 9.87 9.46 -5.70
C HIS A 31 9.61 10.38 -6.91
N GLN A 32 10.64 10.73 -7.68
CA GLN A 32 10.44 11.53 -8.91
C GLN A 32 9.60 10.77 -9.94
N LEU A 33 9.85 9.47 -10.11
CA LEU A 33 9.05 8.63 -11.01
C LEU A 33 7.59 8.56 -10.55
N PHE A 34 7.35 8.34 -9.26
CA PHE A 34 6.01 8.39 -8.68
C PHE A 34 5.28 9.69 -9.04
N ARG A 35 5.90 10.85 -8.79
CA ARG A 35 5.30 12.17 -9.11
C ARG A 35 5.00 12.32 -10.60
N ALA A 36 5.92 11.91 -11.47
CA ALA A 36 5.76 11.98 -12.91
C ALA A 36 4.63 11.09 -13.45
N GLN A 37 4.35 9.96 -12.78
CA GLN A 37 3.39 8.94 -13.25
C GLN A 37 1.98 9.10 -12.65
N LEU A 38 1.76 10.03 -11.73
CA LEU A 38 0.46 10.25 -11.08
C LEU A 38 -0.67 10.48 -12.10
N ALA A 39 -0.45 11.36 -13.09
CA ALA A 39 -1.46 11.68 -14.09
C ALA A 39 -1.87 10.45 -14.91
N GLU A 40 -0.89 9.62 -15.30
CA GLU A 40 -1.15 8.37 -16.02
C GLU A 40 -1.92 7.36 -15.16
N ALA A 41 -1.53 7.19 -13.89
CA ALA A 41 -2.19 6.28 -12.96
C ALA A 41 -3.67 6.66 -12.72
N PHE A 42 -3.97 7.95 -12.53
CA PHE A 42 -5.36 8.42 -12.41
C PHE A 42 -6.15 8.29 -13.71
N ALA A 43 -5.54 8.60 -14.86
CA ALA A 43 -6.17 8.44 -16.17
C ALA A 43 -6.49 6.96 -16.47
N TYR A 44 -5.63 6.03 -16.03
CA TYR A 44 -5.89 4.59 -16.07
C TYR A 44 -7.10 4.24 -15.20
N LEU A 45 -7.07 4.64 -13.93
CA LEU A 45 -8.13 4.33 -12.97
C LEU A 45 -9.49 4.87 -13.40
N GLN A 46 -9.57 6.09 -13.93
CA GLN A 46 -10.80 6.71 -14.42
C GLN A 46 -11.57 5.82 -15.43
N LYS A 47 -10.85 5.01 -16.20
CA LYS A 47 -11.40 4.09 -17.21
C LYS A 47 -11.82 2.72 -16.65
N ARG A 48 -11.60 2.45 -15.36
CA ARG A 48 -11.86 1.15 -14.72
C ARG A 48 -13.06 1.19 -13.79
N LYS A 49 -14.13 0.47 -14.15
CA LYS A 49 -15.35 0.32 -13.35
C LYS A 49 -15.88 -1.12 -13.53
N PRO A 50 -15.82 -1.99 -12.51
CA PRO A 50 -15.18 -1.81 -11.20
C PRO A 50 -13.64 -1.75 -11.25
N ILE A 51 -13.00 -1.37 -10.13
CA ILE A 51 -11.55 -1.54 -9.92
C ILE A 51 -11.32 -2.91 -9.29
N SER A 52 -10.40 -3.70 -9.85
CA SER A 52 -10.04 -5.04 -9.38
C SER A 52 -8.64 -5.08 -8.75
N TYR A 53 -8.25 -6.18 -8.10
CA TYR A 53 -6.87 -6.39 -7.66
C TYR A 53 -5.85 -6.26 -8.80
N ARG A 54 -6.21 -6.71 -10.02
CA ARG A 54 -5.35 -6.54 -11.21
C ARG A 54 -5.12 -5.05 -11.51
N ASP A 55 -6.13 -4.21 -11.32
CA ASP A 55 -5.99 -2.76 -11.51
C ASP A 55 -5.11 -2.13 -10.42
N PHE A 56 -5.18 -2.62 -9.18
CA PHE A 56 -4.29 -2.21 -8.10
C PHE A 56 -2.82 -2.47 -8.46
N LEU A 57 -2.50 -3.68 -8.93
CA LEU A 57 -1.16 -4.03 -9.40
C LEU A 57 -0.77 -3.24 -10.64
N LYS A 58 -1.70 -2.98 -11.57
CA LYS A 58 -1.42 -2.15 -12.75
C LYS A 58 -1.08 -0.71 -12.38
N VAL A 59 -1.72 -0.14 -11.36
CA VAL A 59 -1.33 1.18 -10.82
C VAL A 59 0.09 1.15 -10.29
N HIS A 60 0.47 0.13 -9.52
CA HIS A 60 1.86 -0.02 -9.08
C HIS A 60 2.84 -0.12 -10.27
N GLU A 61 2.49 -0.87 -11.31
CA GLU A 61 3.29 -0.96 -12.54
C GLU A 61 3.47 0.40 -13.22
N ILE A 62 2.39 1.18 -13.36
CA ILE A 62 2.46 2.54 -13.94
C ILE A 62 3.38 3.44 -13.11
N LEU A 63 3.20 3.42 -11.78
CA LEU A 63 3.93 4.31 -10.88
C LEU A 63 5.44 4.01 -10.81
N PHE A 64 5.85 2.75 -11.00
CA PHE A 64 7.21 2.30 -10.70
C PHE A 64 7.91 1.47 -11.79
N GLY A 65 7.24 1.16 -12.90
CA GLY A 65 7.77 0.30 -13.96
C GLY A 65 9.01 0.84 -14.67
N GLY A 66 9.20 2.16 -14.65
CA GLY A 66 10.44 2.80 -15.13
C GLY A 66 11.66 2.55 -14.24
N LEU A 67 11.48 2.10 -12.99
CA LEU A 67 12.56 1.86 -12.02
C LEU A 67 12.72 0.38 -11.66
N TYR A 68 11.61 -0.32 -11.44
CA TYR A 68 11.62 -1.70 -10.98
C TYR A 68 11.10 -2.66 -12.06
N PRO A 69 11.92 -3.63 -12.53
CA PRO A 69 11.48 -4.67 -13.46
C PRO A 69 10.37 -5.58 -12.92
N TRP A 70 10.15 -5.56 -11.61
CA TRP A 70 9.12 -6.32 -10.92
C TRP A 70 7.86 -5.51 -10.61
N ALA A 71 7.79 -4.23 -11.00
CA ALA A 71 6.60 -3.41 -10.73
C ALA A 71 5.33 -4.08 -11.29
N GLY A 72 4.26 -4.09 -10.50
CA GLY A 72 3.01 -4.79 -10.84
C GLY A 72 3.00 -6.28 -10.55
N LYS A 73 4.07 -6.85 -9.99
CA LYS A 73 4.10 -8.20 -9.43
C LYS A 73 3.98 -8.14 -7.92
N ASP A 74 3.17 -9.02 -7.36
CA ASP A 74 3.00 -9.12 -5.91
C ASP A 74 4.03 -10.04 -5.25
N ARG A 75 4.08 -10.01 -3.92
CA ARG A 75 4.96 -10.83 -3.10
C ARG A 75 4.69 -12.33 -3.26
N ALA A 76 3.44 -12.73 -3.56
CA ALA A 76 3.13 -14.13 -3.81
C ALA A 76 3.85 -14.66 -5.07
N GLN A 77 4.04 -13.81 -6.09
CA GLN A 77 4.80 -14.17 -7.28
C GLN A 77 6.31 -14.03 -7.09
N LEU A 78 6.76 -13.01 -6.36
CA LEU A 78 8.18 -12.66 -6.27
C LEU A 78 8.92 -13.41 -5.15
N LEU A 79 8.28 -13.57 -4.00
CA LEU A 79 8.84 -14.12 -2.76
C LEU A 79 7.79 -14.99 -2.04
N PRO A 80 7.28 -16.07 -2.67
CA PRO A 80 6.19 -16.87 -2.09
C PRO A 80 6.50 -17.42 -0.69
N ASP A 81 7.78 -17.67 -0.41
CA ASP A 81 8.23 -18.34 0.81
C ASP A 81 8.88 -17.39 1.85
N ARG A 82 8.87 -16.07 1.62
CA ARG A 82 9.47 -15.09 2.54
C ARG A 82 8.46 -14.14 3.15
N ALA A 83 8.50 -14.02 4.46
CA ALA A 83 7.83 -12.99 5.22
C ALA A 83 8.54 -11.66 5.03
N VAL A 84 7.76 -10.61 4.75
CA VAL A 84 8.23 -9.23 4.72
C VAL A 84 7.54 -8.51 5.88
N ALA A 85 8.33 -8.03 6.84
CA ALA A 85 7.86 -7.21 7.94
C ALA A 85 8.28 -5.75 7.70
N LYS A 86 7.46 -4.80 8.16
CA LYS A 86 7.76 -3.37 8.12
C LYS A 86 7.60 -2.79 9.52
N GLY A 87 8.72 -2.57 10.21
CA GLY A 87 8.71 -2.23 11.63
C GLY A 87 8.06 -3.35 12.47
N GLU A 88 7.23 -2.98 13.44
CA GLU A 88 6.55 -3.91 14.36
C GLU A 88 5.21 -4.45 13.83
N VAL A 89 4.76 -4.00 12.65
CA VAL A 89 3.43 -4.36 12.11
C VAL A 89 3.51 -5.58 11.21
N PHE A 90 2.70 -6.59 11.51
CA PHE A 90 2.52 -7.75 10.65
C PHE A 90 1.60 -7.42 9.49
N LEU A 91 2.08 -7.73 8.30
CA LEU A 91 1.35 -7.64 7.05
C LEU A 91 0.81 -9.01 6.69
N ALA A 92 -0.22 -9.05 5.84
CA ALA A 92 -0.80 -10.30 5.36
C ALA A 92 0.26 -11.23 4.78
N HIS A 93 0.05 -12.53 5.01
CA HIS A 93 0.80 -13.57 4.31
C HIS A 93 0.72 -13.31 2.79
N PRO A 94 1.79 -13.52 1.99
CA PRO A 94 1.77 -13.24 0.56
C PRO A 94 0.57 -13.86 -0.15
N GLN A 95 0.16 -15.06 0.24
CA GLN A 95 -1.00 -15.75 -0.36
C GLN A 95 -2.35 -15.07 -0.02
N ASP A 96 -2.41 -14.28 1.05
CA ASP A 96 -3.61 -13.57 1.50
C ASP A 96 -3.65 -12.10 1.08
N CYS A 97 -2.56 -11.56 0.51
CA CYS A 97 -2.51 -10.14 0.10
C CYS A 97 -3.62 -9.78 -0.91
N LYS A 98 -3.86 -10.66 -1.89
CA LYS A 98 -4.93 -10.52 -2.87
C LYS A 98 -6.30 -10.50 -2.19
N ARG A 99 -6.55 -11.44 -1.28
CA ARG A 99 -7.83 -11.56 -0.56
C ARG A 99 -8.12 -10.31 0.27
N ALA A 100 -7.11 -9.75 0.94
CA ALA A 100 -7.25 -8.50 1.68
C ALA A 100 -7.61 -7.30 0.79
N VAL A 101 -6.96 -7.16 -0.37
CA VAL A 101 -7.26 -6.07 -1.31
C VAL A 101 -8.62 -6.27 -1.98
N ASP A 102 -8.99 -7.50 -2.36
CA ASP A 102 -10.30 -7.80 -2.94
C ASP A 102 -11.43 -7.55 -1.92
N GLU A 103 -11.23 -7.90 -0.64
CA GLU A 103 -12.16 -7.57 0.45
C GLU A 103 -12.38 -6.05 0.55
N ALA A 104 -11.30 -5.26 0.51
CA ALA A 104 -11.40 -3.80 0.53
C ALA A 104 -12.20 -3.26 -0.66
N LEU A 105 -11.92 -3.77 -1.87
CA LEU A 105 -12.59 -3.36 -3.10
C LEU A 105 -14.06 -3.78 -3.13
N SER A 106 -14.41 -4.96 -2.61
CA SER A 106 -15.79 -5.45 -2.55
C SER A 106 -16.66 -4.61 -1.61
N GLN A 107 -16.11 -4.17 -0.47
CA GLN A 107 -16.81 -3.32 0.50
C GLN A 107 -17.13 -1.94 -0.11
N VAL A 108 -16.26 -1.43 -0.98
CA VAL A 108 -16.50 -0.18 -1.71
C VAL A 108 -17.62 -0.37 -2.75
N GLN A 109 -17.57 -1.44 -3.54
CA GLN A 109 -18.47 -1.67 -4.68
C GLN A 109 -19.87 -2.10 -4.25
N GLY A 110 -19.98 -2.96 -3.24
CA GLY A 110 -21.24 -3.55 -2.82
C GLY A 110 -22.04 -2.73 -1.81
N LYS A 111 -21.37 -1.91 -0.98
CA LYS A 111 -22.00 -1.27 0.18
C LYS A 111 -21.82 0.25 0.27
N GLY A 112 -21.14 0.86 -0.70
CA GLY A 112 -20.86 2.31 -0.68
C GLY A 112 -20.07 2.75 0.56
N GLN A 113 -19.36 1.82 1.21
CA GLN A 113 -18.83 2.06 2.56
C GLN A 113 -17.70 3.07 2.60
N ILE A 114 -16.98 3.33 1.50
CA ILE A 114 -15.81 4.21 1.56
C ILE A 114 -16.15 5.66 1.92
N ALA A 115 -17.38 6.13 1.66
CA ALA A 115 -17.83 7.44 2.13
C ALA A 115 -17.93 7.51 3.67
N ASN A 116 -18.26 6.39 4.32
CA ASN A 116 -18.49 6.29 5.76
C ASN A 116 -17.29 5.72 6.52
N ARG A 117 -16.49 4.88 5.86
CA ARG A 117 -15.41 4.09 6.44
C ARG A 117 -14.15 4.09 5.54
N PRO A 118 -13.60 5.27 5.18
CA PRO A 118 -12.43 5.33 4.33
C PRO A 118 -11.18 4.72 4.98
N GLY A 119 -11.07 4.81 6.31
CA GLY A 119 -9.99 4.22 7.09
C GLY A 119 -10.02 2.69 7.07
N PHE A 120 -11.19 2.08 7.19
CA PHE A 120 -11.32 0.63 7.09
C PHE A 120 -10.79 0.08 5.74
N VAL A 121 -11.16 0.71 4.62
CA VAL A 121 -10.68 0.34 3.28
C VAL A 121 -9.16 0.50 3.18
N MET A 122 -8.62 1.61 3.70
CA MET A 122 -7.18 1.85 3.73
C MET A 122 -6.43 0.82 4.60
N GLY A 123 -7.01 0.45 5.75
CA GLY A 123 -6.46 -0.56 6.65
C GLY A 123 -6.33 -1.93 5.98
N LEU A 124 -7.33 -2.34 5.20
CA LEU A 124 -7.26 -3.58 4.43
C LEU A 124 -6.22 -3.54 3.31
N PHE A 125 -6.06 -2.41 2.60
CA PHE A 125 -4.97 -2.25 1.63
C PHE A 125 -3.60 -2.32 2.30
N ALA A 126 -3.42 -1.62 3.42
CA ALA A 126 -2.16 -1.60 4.16
C ALA A 126 -1.81 -2.96 4.76
N TYR A 127 -2.80 -3.69 5.28
CA TYR A 127 -2.65 -5.07 5.73
C TYR A 127 -2.27 -6.00 4.58
N GLY A 128 -2.96 -5.92 3.43
CA GLY A 128 -2.65 -6.74 2.26
C GLY A 128 -1.21 -6.57 1.76
N HIS A 129 -0.75 -5.32 1.66
CA HIS A 129 0.64 -4.96 1.33
C HIS A 129 1.24 -5.80 0.18
N PRO A 130 0.61 -5.81 -1.02
CA PRO A 130 0.90 -6.82 -2.02
C PRO A 130 2.28 -6.68 -2.67
N CYS A 131 2.87 -5.50 -2.75
CA CYS A 131 4.12 -5.25 -3.47
C CYS A 131 5.34 -5.31 -2.54
N LEU A 132 6.56 -5.37 -3.09
CA LEU A 132 7.79 -5.34 -2.28
C LEU A 132 8.09 -3.96 -1.71
N ASP A 133 7.86 -2.91 -2.49
CA ASP A 133 7.94 -1.52 -2.09
C ASP A 133 6.79 -0.77 -2.79
N GLY A 134 6.66 0.55 -2.58
CA GLY A 134 5.67 1.36 -3.30
C GLY A 134 4.22 1.19 -2.83
N ASN A 135 3.95 0.31 -1.84
CA ASN A 135 2.61 0.03 -1.34
C ASN A 135 1.87 1.29 -0.86
N GLY A 136 2.51 2.12 -0.03
CA GLY A 136 1.88 3.33 0.53
C GLY A 136 1.43 4.33 -0.54
N ARG A 137 2.24 4.52 -1.58
CA ARG A 137 1.91 5.39 -2.73
C ARG A 137 0.82 4.79 -3.61
N THR A 138 0.91 3.49 -3.89
CA THR A 138 -0.09 2.77 -4.69
C THR A 138 -1.46 2.79 -4.01
N MET A 139 -1.52 2.42 -2.73
CA MET A 139 -2.76 2.40 -1.96
C MET A 139 -3.38 3.78 -1.87
N LEU A 140 -2.58 4.84 -1.71
CA LEU A 140 -3.06 6.21 -1.63
C LEU A 140 -3.72 6.67 -2.94
N VAL A 141 -3.11 6.37 -4.08
CA VAL A 141 -3.66 6.70 -5.41
C VAL A 141 -4.97 5.95 -5.67
N VAL A 142 -5.01 4.65 -5.40
CA VAL A 142 -6.23 3.84 -5.58
C VAL A 142 -7.33 4.31 -4.62
N HIS A 143 -6.99 4.52 -3.34
CA HIS A 143 -7.92 4.98 -2.32
C HIS A 143 -8.52 6.35 -2.64
N ALA A 144 -7.69 7.30 -3.09
CA ALA A 144 -8.15 8.62 -3.49
C ALA A 144 -9.16 8.57 -4.65
N GLU A 145 -8.93 7.72 -5.66
CA GLU A 145 -9.91 7.53 -6.73
C GLU A 145 -11.23 6.94 -6.20
N LEU A 146 -11.17 5.98 -5.26
CA LEU A 146 -12.37 5.40 -4.66
C LEU A 146 -13.15 6.43 -3.83
N CYS A 147 -12.45 7.27 -3.05
CA CYS A 147 -13.06 8.40 -2.34
C CYS A 147 -13.70 9.40 -3.31
N PHE A 148 -13.00 9.76 -4.39
CA PHE A 148 -13.52 10.67 -5.42
C PHE A 148 -14.83 10.15 -6.05
N ARG A 149 -14.91 8.84 -6.31
CA ARG A 149 -16.13 8.18 -6.83
C ARG A 149 -17.27 8.20 -5.83
N ALA A 150 -16.95 8.20 -4.53
CA ALA A 150 -17.91 8.28 -3.44
C ALA A 150 -18.29 9.73 -3.07
N GLY A 151 -17.78 10.74 -3.79
CA GLY A 151 -18.13 12.15 -3.57
C GLY A 151 -17.34 12.83 -2.45
N ILE A 152 -16.30 12.19 -1.92
CA ILE A 152 -15.47 12.75 -0.86
C ILE A 152 -13.99 12.83 -1.26
N SER A 153 -13.21 13.51 -0.45
CA SER A 153 -11.75 13.45 -0.44
C SER A 153 -11.22 13.46 1.01
N ILE A 154 -9.96 13.10 1.20
CA ILE A 154 -9.25 13.27 2.48
C ILE A 154 -8.23 14.39 2.30
N ASP A 155 -8.20 15.36 3.20
CA ASP A 155 -7.16 16.38 3.19
C ASP A 155 -5.90 15.89 3.93
N TRP A 156 -5.04 15.14 3.22
CA TRP A 156 -3.79 14.63 3.80
C TRP A 156 -2.81 15.73 4.21
N THR A 157 -2.93 16.95 3.68
CA THR A 157 -2.04 18.07 4.03
C THR A 157 -2.22 18.53 5.47
N GLN A 158 -3.38 18.22 6.07
CA GLN A 158 -3.69 18.50 7.48
C GLN A 158 -3.43 17.30 8.39
N THR A 159 -2.95 16.17 7.86
CA THR A 159 -2.63 14.98 8.65
C THR A 159 -1.20 15.02 9.15
N SER A 160 -0.94 14.33 10.27
CA SER A 160 0.42 14.01 10.71
C SER A 160 0.78 12.60 10.27
N LYS A 161 1.99 12.42 9.74
CA LYS A 161 2.51 11.10 9.36
C LYS A 161 2.47 10.13 10.53
N ASP A 162 2.97 10.54 11.70
CA ASP A 162 3.09 9.65 12.85
C ASP A 162 1.72 9.29 13.42
N SER A 163 0.81 10.25 13.52
CA SER A 163 -0.56 10.00 13.98
C SER A 163 -1.34 9.11 12.99
N TYR A 164 -1.13 9.31 11.68
CA TYR A 164 -1.71 8.46 10.66
C TYR A 164 -1.18 7.02 10.76
N LEU A 165 0.15 6.83 10.86
CA LEU A 165 0.74 5.51 10.98
C LEU A 165 0.29 4.82 12.27
N GLN A 166 0.19 5.53 13.39
CA GLN A 166 -0.34 4.98 14.64
C GLN A 166 -1.80 4.51 14.50
N ALA A 167 -2.65 5.32 13.87
CA ALA A 167 -4.05 4.95 13.64
C ALA A 167 -4.17 3.78 12.65
N LEU A 168 -3.35 3.76 11.60
CA LEU A 168 -3.29 2.68 10.61
C LEU A 168 -2.84 1.37 11.23
N THR A 169 -1.81 1.38 12.08
CA THR A 169 -1.36 0.20 12.83
C THR A 169 -2.50 -0.39 13.65
N ARG A 170 -3.21 0.44 14.42
CA ARG A 170 -4.36 -0.03 15.22
C ARG A 170 -5.48 -0.61 14.35
N GLU A 171 -5.75 -0.01 13.18
CA GLU A 171 -6.75 -0.54 12.25
C GLU A 171 -6.32 -1.89 11.63
N ILE A 172 -5.02 -2.09 11.39
CA ILE A 172 -4.49 -3.37 10.91
C ILE A 172 -4.62 -4.44 12.00
N GLU A 173 -4.28 -4.11 13.25
CA GLU A 173 -4.33 -5.02 14.40
C GLU A 173 -5.75 -5.37 14.84
N SER A 174 -6.66 -4.39 14.79
CA SER A 174 -8.07 -4.51 15.20
C SER A 174 -8.99 -3.96 14.11
N PRO A 175 -9.11 -4.66 12.96
CA PRO A 175 -9.96 -4.21 11.86
C PRO A 175 -11.42 -4.18 12.30
N ASN A 176 -12.16 -3.20 11.78
CA ASN A 176 -13.55 -2.84 12.14
C ASN A 176 -13.73 -1.98 13.39
N ASP A 177 -12.73 -1.83 14.27
CA ASP A 177 -12.86 -0.97 15.46
C ASP A 177 -12.87 0.53 15.08
N GLY A 178 -12.58 0.85 13.82
CA GLY A 178 -12.74 2.20 13.25
C GLY A 178 -11.68 3.18 13.72
N HIS A 179 -10.52 2.69 14.17
CA HIS A 179 -9.40 3.52 14.62
C HIS A 179 -8.96 4.51 13.56
N LEU A 180 -8.80 4.05 12.32
CA LEU A 180 -8.39 4.93 11.24
C LEU A 180 -9.56 5.77 10.72
N ASP A 181 -10.79 5.26 10.77
CA ASP A 181 -12.00 6.02 10.42
C ASP A 181 -12.15 7.24 11.35
N VAL A 182 -12.00 7.05 12.66
CA VAL A 182 -12.05 8.13 13.67
C VAL A 182 -10.96 9.16 13.44
N TYR A 183 -9.73 8.71 13.13
CA TYR A 183 -8.62 9.61 12.82
C TYR A 183 -8.87 10.44 11.56
N LEU A 184 -9.39 9.82 10.50
CA LEU A 184 -9.58 10.49 9.21
C LEU A 184 -10.80 11.42 9.16
N LYS A 185 -11.80 11.19 10.03
CA LYS A 185 -13.06 11.94 10.05
C LYS A 185 -12.92 13.48 10.00
N PRO A 186 -12.01 14.14 10.76
CA PRO A 186 -11.85 15.59 10.71
C PRO A 186 -11.26 16.10 9.39
N PHE A 187 -10.66 15.22 8.59
CA PHE A 187 -9.98 15.55 7.33
C PHE A 187 -10.81 15.19 6.09
N ILE A 188 -12.01 14.62 6.26
CA ILE A 188 -12.92 14.38 5.14
C ILE A 188 -13.43 15.73 4.62
N ARG A 189 -13.40 15.90 3.31
CA ARG A 189 -13.89 17.07 2.58
C ARG A 189 -14.77 16.62 1.42
N ASP A 190 -15.49 17.58 0.84
CA ASP A 190 -16.13 17.38 -0.45
C ASP A 190 -15.09 16.96 -1.49
N LYS A 191 -15.55 16.20 -2.49
CA LYS A 191 -14.75 15.79 -3.63
C LYS A 191 -14.10 17.01 -4.31
N VAL A 192 -12.77 16.95 -4.43
CA VAL A 192 -11.97 17.88 -5.25
C VAL A 192 -11.73 17.32 -6.66
N PRO A 193 -11.50 18.17 -7.69
CA PRO A 193 -11.06 17.72 -9.00
C PRO A 193 -9.76 16.90 -8.93
N ARG A 194 -9.60 15.93 -9.84
CA ARG A 194 -8.40 15.06 -9.86
C ARG A 194 -7.11 15.85 -9.99
N ASP A 195 -7.09 16.89 -10.81
CA ASP A 195 -5.87 17.68 -11.05
C ASP A 195 -5.42 18.41 -9.79
N ALA A 196 -6.37 18.93 -8.99
CA ALA A 196 -6.08 19.55 -7.71
C ALA A 196 -5.46 18.53 -6.73
N TRP A 197 -5.97 17.30 -6.75
CA TRP A 197 -5.43 16.23 -5.93
C TRP A 197 -4.04 15.74 -6.36
N ILE A 198 -3.83 15.58 -7.67
CA ILE A 198 -2.54 15.19 -8.26
C ILE A 198 -1.45 16.18 -7.86
N ALA A 199 -1.77 17.48 -7.84
CA ALA A 199 -0.84 18.52 -7.43
C ALA A 199 -0.41 18.39 -5.96
N THR A 200 -1.30 17.95 -5.06
CA THR A 200 -1.00 17.84 -3.62
C THR A 200 -0.37 16.52 -3.21
N ILE A 201 -0.77 15.40 -3.83
CA ILE A 201 -0.36 14.05 -3.40
C ILE A 201 1.15 13.82 -3.61
N GLY A 202 1.72 14.42 -4.65
CA GLY A 202 3.15 14.29 -4.97
C GLY A 202 4.08 14.91 -3.92
N ASP A 203 3.58 15.87 -3.14
CA ASP A 203 4.36 16.67 -2.20
C ASP A 203 4.05 16.33 -0.74
N LEU A 204 3.23 15.30 -0.49
CA LEU A 204 2.89 14.89 0.88
C LEU A 204 4.13 14.37 1.62
N SER A 205 4.37 14.97 2.79
CA SER A 205 5.42 14.54 3.70
C SER A 205 5.25 13.06 4.07
N GLY A 206 6.31 12.27 3.90
CA GLY A 206 6.33 10.83 4.17
C GLY A 206 6.07 9.91 2.98
N LEU A 207 5.81 10.44 1.78
CA LEU A 207 5.72 9.67 0.52
C LEU A 207 7.00 9.74 -0.35
N ASP A 208 8.04 10.37 0.17
CA ASP A 208 9.38 10.48 -0.42
C ASP A 208 10.20 9.19 -0.32
N GLY A 209 9.73 8.21 0.47
CA GLY A 209 10.41 6.93 0.68
C GLY A 209 11.66 7.02 1.57
N SER A 210 11.96 8.19 2.14
CA SER A 210 13.16 8.45 2.94
C SER A 210 13.14 7.79 4.32
N ASN A 211 11.96 7.39 4.78
CA ASN A 211 11.70 6.84 6.12
C ASN A 211 11.05 5.45 6.03
N ALA A 212 11.55 4.60 5.15
CA ALA A 212 11.26 3.17 5.25
C ALA A 212 11.95 2.66 6.53
N GLY A 213 11.18 2.29 7.55
CA GLY A 213 11.71 1.58 8.71
C GLY A 213 12.48 0.32 8.31
N GLU A 214 13.16 -0.33 9.24
CA GLU A 214 13.87 -1.58 8.93
C GLU A 214 12.89 -2.62 8.35
N GLU A 215 13.17 -3.03 7.12
CA GLU A 215 12.47 -4.11 6.42
C GLU A 215 13.34 -5.36 6.49
N VAL A 216 12.74 -6.45 6.96
CA VAL A 216 13.41 -7.75 7.08
C VAL A 216 12.65 -8.77 6.24
N ALA A 217 13.39 -9.52 5.42
CA ALA A 217 12.87 -10.69 4.71
C ALA A 217 13.32 -11.97 5.47
N VAL A 218 12.39 -12.65 6.14
CA VAL A 218 12.67 -13.90 6.86
C VAL A 218 11.85 -15.04 6.25
N SER A 219 12.37 -16.27 6.24
CA SER A 219 11.63 -17.42 5.70
C SER A 219 10.36 -17.72 6.50
N TYR A 220 9.24 -18.00 5.84
CA TYR A 220 8.03 -18.50 6.51
C TYR A 220 8.18 -19.92 7.06
N ALA A 221 9.19 -20.68 6.60
CA ALA A 221 9.50 -21.99 7.12
C ALA A 221 10.13 -21.94 8.53
N ASP A 222 10.55 -20.76 9.00
CA ASP A 222 11.00 -20.57 10.37
C ASP A 222 9.81 -20.78 11.33
N PRO A 223 9.86 -21.78 12.25
CA PRO A 223 8.78 -22.05 13.17
C PRO A 223 8.38 -20.86 14.04
N ALA A 224 9.33 -19.99 14.40
CA ALA A 224 9.07 -18.79 15.20
C ALA A 224 8.26 -17.77 14.40
N VAL A 225 8.62 -17.53 13.13
CA VAL A 225 7.87 -16.64 12.23
C VAL A 225 6.46 -17.18 12.00
N ALA A 226 6.33 -18.47 11.69
CA ALA A 226 5.03 -19.11 11.47
C ALA A 226 4.14 -19.05 12.71
N GLN A 227 4.70 -19.27 13.91
CA GLN A 227 3.96 -19.15 15.17
C GLN A 227 3.48 -17.73 15.41
N HIS A 228 4.36 -16.75 15.23
CA HIS A 228 4.04 -15.35 15.46
C HIS A 228 2.92 -14.85 14.53
N TYR A 229 2.95 -15.24 13.24
CA TYR A 229 1.87 -14.95 12.30
C TYR A 229 0.53 -15.58 12.72
N ARG A 230 0.54 -16.83 13.19
CA ARG A 230 -0.69 -17.48 13.69
C ARG A 230 -1.26 -16.77 14.91
N GLU A 231 -0.40 -16.30 15.82
CA GLU A 231 -0.82 -15.54 17.00
C GLU A 231 -1.36 -14.16 16.63
N PHE A 232 -0.71 -13.48 15.70
CA PHE A 232 -1.18 -12.21 15.16
C PHE A 232 -2.56 -12.33 14.50
N GLU A 233 -2.75 -13.27 13.58
CA GLU A 233 -4.05 -13.51 12.92
C GLU A 233 -5.14 -13.91 13.91
N ARG A 234 -4.80 -14.72 14.92
CA ARG A 234 -5.73 -15.09 15.99
C ARG A 234 -6.17 -13.86 16.80
N ARG A 235 -5.24 -12.95 17.12
CA ARG A 235 -5.53 -11.71 17.85
C ARG A 235 -6.35 -10.75 17.00
N ARG A 236 -6.00 -10.61 15.72
CA ARG A 236 -6.71 -9.79 14.73
C ARG A 236 -8.15 -10.24 14.54
N ASN A 237 -8.42 -11.55 14.66
CA ASN A 237 -9.75 -12.17 14.69
C ASN A 237 -10.71 -11.68 13.58
N TYR A 238 -10.16 -11.44 12.39
CA TYR A 238 -10.91 -10.96 11.24
C TYR A 238 -10.76 -11.94 10.08
N LYS A 239 -11.90 -12.39 9.55
CA LYS A 239 -11.92 -13.35 8.43
C LYS A 239 -12.05 -12.59 7.12
N LEU A 240 -11.03 -12.69 6.27
CA LEU A 240 -11.12 -12.31 4.87
C LEU A 240 -12.16 -13.20 4.17
N SER A 241 -12.96 -12.64 3.27
CA SER A 241 -13.87 -13.45 2.47
C SER A 241 -13.10 -14.52 1.68
N ASP A 242 -13.71 -15.69 1.54
CA ASP A 242 -13.26 -16.67 0.55
C ASP A 242 -13.64 -16.12 -0.83
N THR A 243 -12.67 -16.18 -1.75
CA THR A 243 -12.83 -15.63 -3.12
C THR A 243 -13.48 -16.62 -4.05
#